data_AF-A0A6A3J4A3-F1
#
_entry.id   AF-A0A6A3J4A3-F1
#
_cell.length_a   1.000
_cell.length_b   1.000
_cell.length_c   1.000
_cell.angle_alpha   90.00
_cell.angle_beta   90.00
_cell.angle_gamma   90.00
#
_symmetry.space_group_name_H-M   'P 1'
#
loop_
_entity.id
_entity.type
_entity.pdbx_description
1 polymer ?
#
loop_
_entity_poly.entity_id
_entity_poly.type
_entity_poly.pdbx_seq_one_letter_code
_entity_poly.pdbx_strand_id
1 'polypeptide(L)'
;MNKSQRICRLQYKQDFSEAPASLMVTTFFEFLPGFVSIVLAGNMDSPHAPQYVNAATFSKMLLTLMSTAVGLGLASALDTLCSQAYGAKRLDKIGEYVQTGVIVLSVNLLLVFATSWYAEEILTMLGQDADVARL
;
A
#
# COMPACT_ATOMS: atom_id res chain seq x y z
N MET A 1 17.37 15.08 -32.77
CA MET A 1 16.82 14.73 -31.43
C MET A 1 16.75 16.00 -30.60
N ASN A 2 15.54 16.48 -30.30
CA ASN A 2 15.31 17.80 -29.70
C ASN A 2 15.78 17.85 -28.23
N LYS A 3 16.22 19.03 -27.76
CA LYS A 3 16.77 19.26 -26.41
C LYS A 3 15.86 18.73 -25.28
N SER A 4 14.55 18.88 -25.43
CA SER A 4 13.52 18.37 -24.51
C SER A 4 13.51 16.83 -24.39
N GLN A 5 13.77 16.10 -25.48
CA GLN A 5 13.85 14.64 -25.45
C GLN A 5 15.13 14.10 -24.80
N ARG A 6 16.22 14.87 -24.82
CA ARG A 6 17.44 14.54 -24.05
C ARG A 6 17.22 14.72 -22.55
N ILE A 7 16.59 15.81 -22.14
CA ILE A 7 16.31 16.10 -20.73
C ILE A 7 15.44 14.99 -20.13
N CYS A 8 14.34 14.60 -20.80
CA CYS A 8 13.48 13.55 -20.26
C CYS A 8 14.13 12.16 -20.20
N ARG A 9 15.03 11.82 -21.14
CA ARG A 9 15.79 10.55 -21.04
C ARG A 9 16.81 10.57 -19.90
N LEU A 10 17.41 11.72 -19.63
CA LEU A 10 18.32 11.89 -18.49
C LEU A 10 17.54 11.81 -17.18
N GLN A 11 16.39 12.48 -17.11
CA GLN A 11 15.49 12.43 -15.96
C GLN A 11 14.99 11.01 -15.70
N TYR A 12 14.53 10.29 -16.73
CA TYR A 12 14.11 8.89 -16.62
C TYR A 12 15.22 7.96 -16.15
N LYS A 13 16.46 8.14 -16.66
CA LYS A 13 17.62 7.37 -16.18
C LYS A 13 17.95 7.67 -14.71
N GLN A 14 17.74 8.91 -14.29
CA GLN A 14 18.03 9.35 -12.93
C GLN A 14 16.95 8.84 -11.96
N ASP A 15 15.67 8.95 -12.33
CA ASP A 15 14.53 8.34 -11.63
C ASP A 15 14.71 6.84 -11.46
N PHE A 16 15.09 6.11 -12.53
CA PHE A 16 15.29 4.68 -12.46
C PHE A 16 16.46 4.26 -11.55
N SER A 17 17.49 5.11 -11.41
CA SER A 17 18.63 4.85 -10.53
C SER A 17 18.30 5.13 -9.05
N GLU A 18 17.41 6.07 -8.77
CA GLU A 18 17.01 6.45 -7.41
C GLU A 18 15.75 5.71 -6.91
N ALA A 19 14.95 5.15 -7.83
CA ALA A 19 13.77 4.34 -7.55
C ALA A 19 14.02 3.16 -6.59
N PRO A 20 15.05 2.30 -6.74
CA PRO A 20 15.27 1.19 -5.83
C PRO A 20 15.62 1.67 -4.41
N ALA A 21 16.38 2.75 -4.29
CA ALA A 21 16.73 3.34 -3.00
C ALA A 21 15.48 3.90 -2.29
N SER A 22 14.64 4.65 -3.02
CA SER A 22 13.37 5.14 -2.47
C SER A 22 12.44 4.00 -2.07
N LEU A 23 12.31 2.95 -2.88
CA LEU A 23 11.45 1.80 -2.58
C LEU A 23 11.91 1.04 -1.33
N MET A 24 13.22 0.86 -1.15
CA MET A 24 13.78 0.25 0.06
C MET A 24 13.49 1.08 1.31
N VAL A 25 13.66 2.42 1.21
CA VAL A 25 13.35 3.33 2.31
C VAL A 25 11.86 3.30 2.65
N THR A 26 10.96 3.40 1.66
CA THR A 26 9.52 3.36 1.88
C THR A 26 9.09 2.05 2.53
N THR A 27 9.58 0.91 2.03
CA THR A 27 9.27 -0.42 2.59
C THR A 27 9.72 -0.53 4.05
N PHE A 28 10.90 0.01 4.36
CA PHE A 28 11.42 0.02 5.73
C PHE A 28 10.56 0.86 6.68
N PHE A 29 10.17 2.06 6.24
CA PHE A 29 9.28 2.94 7.01
C PHE A 29 7.86 2.37 7.15
N GLU A 30 7.40 1.54 6.22
CA GLU A 30 6.09 0.90 6.27
C GLU A 30 6.05 -0.31 7.22
N PHE A 31 7.19 -0.98 7.41
CA PHE A 31 7.33 -2.09 8.35
C PHE A 31 7.40 -1.62 9.81
N LEU A 32 8.09 -0.50 10.06
CA LEU A 32 8.37 0.02 11.41
C LEU A 32 7.12 0.19 12.30
N PRO A 33 6.04 0.86 11.86
CA PRO A 33 4.85 1.06 12.68
C PRO A 33 4.18 -0.25 13.07
N GLY A 34 4.08 -1.21 12.13
CA GLY A 34 3.51 -2.53 12.39
C GLY A 34 4.36 -3.32 13.38
N PHE A 35 5.68 -3.29 13.20
CA PHE A 35 6.62 -3.97 14.09
C PHE A 35 6.57 -3.43 15.51
N VAL A 36 6.62 -2.10 15.69
CA VAL A 36 6.53 -1.45 17.01
C VAL A 36 5.20 -1.78 17.68
N SER A 37 4.09 -1.76 16.93
CA SER A 37 2.76 -2.09 17.48
C SER A 37 2.70 -3.52 18.00
N ILE A 38 3.27 -4.49 17.28
CA ILE A 38 3.31 -5.91 17.66
C ILE A 38 4.21 -6.11 18.89
N VAL A 39 5.40 -5.47 18.92
CA VAL A 39 6.33 -5.56 20.06
C VAL A 39 5.73 -4.95 21.32
N LEU A 40 5.03 -3.82 21.22
CA LEU A 40 4.32 -3.21 22.35
C LEU A 40 3.19 -4.11 22.85
N ALA A 41 2.38 -4.67 21.93
CA ALA A 41 1.31 -5.61 22.30
C ALA A 41 1.84 -6.86 23.01
N GLY A 42 3.04 -7.33 22.65
CA GLY A 42 3.69 -8.48 23.28
C GLY A 42 4.31 -8.20 24.66
N ASN A 43 4.56 -6.93 25.01
CA ASN A 43 5.10 -6.55 26.32
C ASN A 43 4.01 -6.30 27.38
N MET A 44 2.72 -6.48 27.04
CA MET A 44 1.64 -6.32 28.02
C MET A 44 1.60 -7.53 28.97
N ASP A 45 1.79 -7.30 30.27
CA ASP A 45 1.83 -8.32 31.32
C ASP A 45 0.40 -8.80 31.68
N SER A 46 -0.30 -9.35 30.68
CA SER A 46 -1.68 -9.83 30.78
C SER A 46 -1.80 -11.27 30.27
N PRO A 47 -2.68 -12.11 30.84
CA PRO A 47 -2.85 -13.50 30.39
C PRO A 47 -3.36 -13.63 28.94
N HIS A 48 -3.86 -12.54 28.35
CA HIS A 48 -4.35 -12.46 26.97
C HIS A 48 -3.34 -11.85 25.99
N ALA A 49 -2.11 -11.52 26.43
CA ALA A 49 -1.02 -11.01 25.58
C ALA A 49 -0.85 -11.72 24.22
N PRO A 50 -0.86 -13.08 24.13
CA PRO A 50 -0.72 -13.75 22.83
C PRO A 50 -1.89 -13.49 21.86
N GLN A 51 -3.09 -13.23 22.38
CA GLN A 51 -4.27 -12.94 21.58
C GLN A 51 -4.17 -11.55 20.92
N TYR A 52 -3.72 -10.53 21.66
CA TYR A 52 -3.48 -9.18 21.12
C TYR A 52 -2.41 -9.15 20.03
N VAL A 53 -1.31 -9.89 20.23
CA VAL A 53 -0.22 -9.98 19.25
C VAL A 53 -0.72 -10.65 17.96
N ASN A 54 -1.53 -11.70 18.08
CA ASN A 54 -2.12 -12.38 16.92
C ASN A 54 -3.12 -11.47 16.18
N ALA A 55 -3.99 -10.77 16.92
CA ALA A 55 -4.94 -9.81 16.36
C ALA A 55 -4.23 -8.69 15.57
N ALA A 56 -3.23 -8.05 16.20
CA ALA A 56 -2.45 -6.97 15.61
C ALA A 56 -1.68 -7.43 14.37
N THR A 57 -1.11 -8.63 14.42
CA THR A 57 -0.37 -9.22 13.28
C THR A 57 -1.31 -9.53 12.12
N PHE A 58 -2.46 -10.15 12.38
CA PHE A 58 -3.44 -10.48 11.36
C PHE A 58 -4.00 -9.22 10.69
N SER A 59 -4.39 -8.22 11.49
CA SER A 59 -4.84 -6.92 10.99
C SER A 59 -3.76 -6.26 10.11
N LYS A 60 -2.49 -6.23 10.56
CA LYS A 60 -1.39 -5.69 9.78
C LYS A 60 -1.18 -6.45 8.46
N MET A 61 -1.30 -7.77 8.47
CA MET A 61 -1.18 -8.59 7.25
C MET A 61 -2.27 -8.25 6.24
N LEU A 62 -3.55 -8.19 6.66
CA LEU A 62 -4.66 -7.85 5.79
C LEU A 62 -4.53 -6.45 5.19
N LEU A 63 -4.21 -5.45 6.03
CA LEU A 63 -4.01 -4.07 5.58
C LEU A 63 -2.89 -3.96 4.56
N THR A 64 -1.76 -4.62 4.81
CA THR A 64 -0.61 -4.60 3.90
C THR A 64 -0.94 -5.29 2.59
N LEU A 65 -1.61 -6.46 2.62
CA LEU A 65 -2.00 -7.17 1.41
C LEU A 65 -2.94 -6.35 0.53
N MET A 66 -3.98 -5.75 1.12
CA MET A 66 -4.98 -4.97 0.38
C MET A 66 -4.38 -3.67 -0.18
N SER A 67 -3.54 -2.98 0.60
CA SER A 67 -2.89 -1.74 0.20
C SER A 67 -1.81 -1.98 -0.86
N THR A 68 -0.88 -2.90 -0.62
CA THR A 68 0.24 -3.17 -1.52
C THR A 68 -0.23 -3.78 -2.84
N ALA A 69 -1.24 -4.66 -2.85
CA ALA A 69 -1.77 -5.22 -4.09
C ALA A 69 -2.35 -4.15 -5.02
N VAL A 70 -3.18 -3.25 -4.49
CA VAL A 70 -3.78 -2.17 -5.29
C VAL A 70 -2.75 -1.11 -5.65
N GLY A 71 -1.87 -0.74 -4.72
CA GLY A 71 -0.80 0.23 -4.94
C GLY A 71 0.17 -0.21 -6.04
N LEU A 72 0.66 -1.45 -6.00
CA LEU A 72 1.54 -1.99 -7.04
C LEU A 72 0.81 -2.16 -8.38
N GLY A 73 -0.44 -2.63 -8.37
CA GLY A 73 -1.24 -2.76 -9.59
C GLY A 73 -1.48 -1.42 -10.28
N LEU A 74 -1.82 -0.39 -9.50
CA LEU A 74 -2.01 0.97 -10.00
C LEU A 74 -0.69 1.58 -10.50
N ALA A 75 0.39 1.43 -9.75
CA ALA A 75 1.72 1.93 -10.15
C ALA A 75 2.19 1.30 -11.47
N SER A 76 2.01 -0.01 -11.65
CA SER A 76 2.36 -0.71 -12.88
C SER A 76 1.50 -0.25 -14.08
N ALA A 77 0.20 -0.07 -13.85
CA ALA A 77 -0.70 0.47 -14.88
C ALA A 77 -0.31 1.90 -15.27
N LEU A 78 -0.04 2.76 -14.29
CA LEU A 78 0.38 4.15 -14.53
C LEU A 78 1.73 4.23 -15.24
N ASP A 79 2.71 3.40 -14.89
CA ASP A 79 4.01 3.36 -15.59
C ASP A 79 3.82 3.03 -17.08
N THR A 80 2.94 2.07 -17.38
CA THR A 80 2.56 1.70 -18.75
C THR A 80 1.82 2.84 -19.47
N LEU A 81 0.82 3.46 -18.83
CA LEU A 81 0.01 4.51 -19.46
C LEU A 81 0.80 5.83 -19.63
N CYS A 82 1.62 6.20 -18.66
CA CYS A 82 2.48 7.39 -18.70
C CYS A 82 3.58 7.23 -19.76
N SER A 83 4.22 6.06 -19.87
CA SER A 83 5.20 5.79 -20.93
C SER A 83 4.56 5.85 -22.32
N GLN A 84 3.33 5.33 -22.48
CA GLN A 84 2.57 5.45 -23.73
C GLN A 84 2.17 6.90 -24.07
N ALA A 85 1.65 7.66 -23.09
CA ALA A 85 1.26 9.05 -23.30
C ALA A 85 2.45 9.94 -23.63
N TYR A 86 3.59 9.70 -22.97
CA TYR A 86 4.85 10.37 -23.26
C TYR A 86 5.36 10.03 -24.67
N GLY A 87 5.30 8.74 -25.07
CA GLY A 87 5.64 8.30 -26.43
C GLY A 87 4.77 8.92 -27.53
N ALA A 88 3.47 9.08 -27.26
CA ALA A 88 2.51 9.71 -28.16
C ALA A 88 2.51 11.26 -28.11
N LYS A 89 3.38 11.88 -27.29
CA LYS A 89 3.41 13.33 -27.01
C LYS A 89 2.08 13.91 -26.50
N ARG A 90 1.23 13.10 -25.86
CA ARG A 90 -0.06 13.51 -25.30
C ARG A 90 0.05 13.74 -23.80
N LEU A 91 0.87 14.71 -23.40
CA LEU A 91 1.14 14.99 -21.99
C LEU A 91 -0.11 15.49 -21.24
N ASP A 92 -1.06 16.08 -21.95
CA ASP A 92 -2.34 16.54 -21.38
C ASP A 92 -3.16 15.41 -20.73
N LYS A 93 -2.97 14.16 -21.17
CA LYS A 93 -3.68 12.98 -20.64
C LYS A 93 -3.10 12.45 -19.32
N ILE A 94 -1.90 12.87 -18.92
CA ILE A 94 -1.26 12.42 -17.68
C ILE A 94 -2.09 12.85 -16.46
N GLY A 95 -2.69 14.05 -16.49
CA GLY A 95 -3.55 14.53 -15.40
C GLY A 95 -4.79 13.66 -15.19
N GLU A 96 -5.40 13.18 -16.28
CA GLU A 96 -6.58 12.29 -16.23
C GLU A 96 -6.23 10.93 -15.62
N TYR A 97 -5.03 10.40 -15.90
CA TYR A 97 -4.54 9.16 -15.30
C TYR A 97 -4.29 9.30 -13.80
N VAL A 98 -3.68 10.42 -13.37
CA VAL A 98 -3.47 10.70 -11.95
C VAL A 98 -4.80 10.83 -11.21
N GLN A 99 -5.78 11.53 -11.78
CA GLN A 99 -7.13 11.64 -11.20
C GLN A 99 -7.79 10.26 -11.06
N THR A 100 -7.67 9.42 -12.09
CA THR A 100 -8.18 8.03 -12.05
C THR A 100 -7.50 7.24 -10.94
N GLY A 101 -6.18 7.37 -10.77
CA GLY A 101 -5.44 6.74 -9.68
C GLY A 101 -5.92 7.19 -8.29
N VAL A 102 -6.20 8.48 -8.09
CA VAL A 102 -6.74 9.00 -6.83
C VAL A 102 -8.12 8.41 -6.53
N ILE A 103 -8.97 8.24 -7.54
CA ILE A 103 -10.28 7.61 -7.38
C ILE A 103 -10.11 6.14 -6.97
N VAL A 104 -9.22 5.40 -7.63
CA VAL A 104 -8.93 3.99 -7.29
C VAL A 104 -8.41 3.86 -5.85
N LEU A 105 -7.50 4.74 -5.43
CA LEU A 105 -7.01 4.77 -4.05
C LEU A 105 -8.12 5.12 -3.05
N SER A 106 -9.02 6.05 -3.41
CA SER A 106 -10.16 6.42 -2.57
C SER A 106 -11.13 5.25 -2.38
N VAL A 107 -11.39 4.49 -3.44
CA VAL A 107 -12.21 3.27 -3.38
C VAL A 107 -11.54 2.18 -2.55
N ASN A 108 -10.21 2.01 -2.68
CA ASN A 108 -9.46 1.08 -1.85
C ASN A 108 -9.54 1.45 -0.36
N LEU A 109 -9.45 2.75 -0.02
CA LEU A 109 -9.61 3.21 1.35
C LEU A 109 -10.99 2.88 1.92
N LEU A 110 -12.05 3.07 1.12
CA LEU A 110 -13.41 2.69 1.51
C LEU A 110 -13.56 1.18 1.71
N LEU A 111 -12.92 0.37 0.87
CA LEU A 111 -12.93 -1.08 0.98
C LEU A 111 -12.21 -1.56 2.25
N VAL A 112 -11.05 -0.97 2.55
CA VAL A 112 -10.31 -1.24 3.79
C VAL A 112 -11.15 -0.83 4.99
N PHE A 113 -11.77 0.36 4.98
CA PHE A 113 -12.62 0.83 6.05
C PHE A 113 -13.84 -0.07 6.28
N ALA A 114 -14.51 -0.50 5.20
CA ALA A 114 -15.61 -1.45 5.28
C ALA A 114 -15.15 -2.80 5.87
N THR A 115 -13.98 -3.29 5.47
CA THR A 115 -13.41 -4.53 6.00
C THR A 115 -13.08 -4.41 7.48
N SER A 116 -12.57 -3.25 7.93
CA SER A 116 -12.38 -2.95 9.35
C SER A 116 -13.70 -2.90 10.13
N TRP A 117 -14.77 -2.39 9.52
CA TRP A 117 -16.10 -2.34 10.15
C TRP A 117 -16.71 -3.73 10.33
N TYR A 118 -16.53 -4.62 9.36
CA TYR A 118 -16.98 -6.02 9.43
C TYR A 118 -15.92 -6.98 9.97
N ALA A 119 -14.82 -6.47 10.52
CA ALA A 119 -13.70 -7.30 10.95
C ALA A 119 -14.11 -8.34 12.00
N GLU A 120 -15.00 -7.97 12.94
CA GLU A 120 -15.52 -8.87 13.98
C GLU A 120 -16.26 -10.08 13.38
N GLU A 121 -17.16 -9.86 12.41
CA GLU A 121 -17.88 -10.96 11.73
C GLU A 121 -16.97 -11.78 10.82
N ILE A 122 -16.04 -11.13 10.11
CA ILE A 122 -15.08 -11.82 9.22
C ILE A 122 -14.15 -12.73 10.04
N LEU A 123 -13.64 -12.25 11.19
CA LEU A 123 -12.81 -13.06 12.09
C LEU A 123 -13.60 -14.23 12.69
N THR A 124 -14.85 -14.00 13.07
CA THR A 124 -15.72 -15.04 13.63
C THR A 124 -16.03 -16.13 12.58
N MET A 125 -16.23 -15.76 11.31
CA MET A 125 -16.45 -16.72 10.21
C MET A 125 -15.19 -17.50 9.83
N LEU A 126 -13.99 -16.92 10.00
CA LEU A 126 -12.72 -17.60 9.74
C LEU A 126 -12.33 -18.63 10.83
N GLY A 127 -13.15 -18.76 11.88
CA GLY A 127 -12.91 -19.68 12.99
C GLY A 127 -11.81 -19.21 13.94
N GLN A 128 -11.51 -17.90 13.97
CA GLN A 128 -10.63 -17.33 14.98
C GLN A 128 -11.34 -17.29 16.34
N ASP A 129 -10.58 -17.48 17.43
CA ASP A 129 -11.09 -17.44 18.81
C ASP A 129 -11.93 -16.16 19.04
N ALA A 130 -13.16 -16.32 19.55
CA ALA A 130 -14.14 -15.24 19.68
C ALA A 130 -13.65 -14.08 20.58
N ASP A 131 -12.65 -14.35 21.42
CA ASP A 131 -11.95 -13.33 22.21
C ASP A 131 -11.10 -12.41 21.32
N VAL A 132 -10.46 -12.91 20.26
CA VAL A 132 -9.66 -12.09 19.33
C VAL A 132 -10.55 -11.25 18.41
N ALA A 133 -11.76 -11.73 18.10
CA ALA A 133 -12.71 -11.01 17.25
C ALA A 133 -13.35 -9.80 17.94
N ARG A 134 -13.45 -9.83 19.28
CA ARG A 134 -14.09 -8.78 20.11
C ARG A 134 -13.12 -7.72 20.66
N LEU A 135 -11.83 -7.88 20.40
CA LEU A 135 -10.71 -7.09 20.94
C LEU A 135 -10.06 -6.23 19.84
#